data_AF-A0A0F8XJC6-F1
#
_entry.id   AF-A0A0F8XJC6-F1
#
_cell.length_a   1.000
_cell.length_b   1.000
_cell.length_c   1.000
_cell.angle_alpha   90.00
_cell.angle_beta   90.00
_cell.angle_gamma   90.00
#
_symmetry.space_group_name_H-M   'P 1'
#
loop_
_entity.id
_entity.type
_entity.pdbx_description
1 polymer ?
#
loop_
_entity_poly.entity_id
_entity_poly.type
_entity_poly.pdbx_seq_one_letter_code
_entity_poly.pdbx_strand_id
1 'polypeptide(L)'
;PARIDCLHIDGTHADGTNQLHLNVPTGATFELSVNDVVEMTLSATAVDFQGNSITTTGGGSLTGTWTDLGSVTTVDVNGGTIDGTTIGGAVVAAGSFSAIVGTTITGSGILSIDDTTESTSATTGSIHTDGGIGVALDLFVAGVIKHGAAGSLTIASGVVVITKSYHTLVVEGGAGSGADTLVTATGGAEGDELILKITTSGANDQVTVQNGTGGDTFIMLGGADFIMDHLDDRIRFLHNGTEWVEETRSSNS
;
A
#
# COMPACT_ATOMS: atom_id res chain seq x y z
N PRO A 1 -49.20 -55.86 25.05
CA PRO A 1 -49.01 -54.41 24.81
C PRO A 1 -49.86 -53.95 23.61
N ALA A 2 -50.74 -52.97 23.81
CA ALA A 2 -51.45 -52.35 22.71
C ALA A 2 -50.42 -51.58 21.85
N ARG A 3 -50.13 -52.10 20.65
CA ARG A 3 -49.30 -51.41 19.67
C ARG A 3 -50.23 -50.50 18.88
N ILE A 4 -49.96 -49.21 18.91
CA ILE A 4 -50.61 -48.27 17.99
C ILE A 4 -49.79 -48.31 16.71
N ASP A 5 -50.33 -48.97 15.68
CA ASP A 5 -49.65 -49.11 14.39
C ASP A 5 -49.65 -47.80 13.58
N CYS A 6 -50.61 -46.91 13.86
CA CYS A 6 -50.69 -45.55 13.31
C CYS A 6 -51.48 -44.67 14.29
N LEU A 7 -50.96 -43.47 14.58
CA LEU A 7 -51.61 -42.46 15.42
C LEU A 7 -51.93 -41.24 14.54
N HIS A 8 -53.22 -40.93 14.41
CA HIS A 8 -53.70 -39.73 13.71
C HIS A 8 -54.15 -38.71 14.76
N ILE A 9 -53.50 -37.55 14.80
CA ILE A 9 -53.83 -36.47 15.74
C ILE A 9 -54.32 -35.27 14.92
N ASP A 10 -55.60 -34.93 15.08
CA ASP A 10 -56.20 -33.74 14.48
C ASP A 10 -56.21 -32.59 15.50
N GLY A 11 -55.39 -31.56 15.26
CA GLY A 11 -55.37 -30.33 16.05
C GLY A 11 -56.06 -29.19 15.30
N THR A 12 -57.20 -28.70 15.80
CA THR A 12 -57.77 -27.42 15.36
C THR A 12 -57.89 -26.48 16.55
N HIS A 13 -57.20 -25.35 16.51
CA HIS A 13 -57.44 -24.25 17.43
C HIS A 13 -58.57 -23.37 16.86
N ALA A 14 -59.50 -22.93 17.71
CA ALA A 14 -60.60 -22.07 17.30
C ALA A 14 -60.14 -20.69 16.76
N ASP A 15 -58.85 -20.35 16.90
CA ASP A 15 -58.22 -19.10 16.48
C ASP A 15 -57.63 -19.11 15.06
N GLY A 16 -57.75 -20.23 14.32
CA GLY A 16 -57.36 -20.32 12.92
C GLY A 16 -55.86 -20.53 12.66
N THR A 17 -55.04 -20.79 13.68
CA THR A 17 -53.57 -20.94 13.52
C THR A 17 -53.08 -22.36 13.22
N ASN A 18 -53.95 -23.38 13.28
CA ASN A 18 -53.63 -24.79 12.98
C ASN A 18 -52.31 -25.31 13.60
N GLN A 19 -52.07 -25.03 14.88
CA GLN A 19 -50.88 -25.50 15.59
C GLN A 19 -51.18 -26.75 16.43
N LEU A 20 -50.23 -27.69 16.51
CA LEU A 20 -50.25 -28.78 17.49
C LEU A 20 -49.43 -28.35 18.71
N HIS A 21 -50.07 -28.26 19.89
CA HIS A 21 -49.37 -27.92 21.13
C HIS A 21 -49.07 -29.17 21.95
N LEU A 22 -47.79 -29.45 22.18
CA LEU A 22 -47.31 -30.49 23.10
C LEU A 22 -46.60 -29.80 24.26
N ASN A 23 -47.28 -29.68 25.40
CA ASN A 23 -46.72 -28.99 26.56
C ASN A 23 -45.95 -29.97 27.45
N VAL A 24 -44.69 -29.65 27.74
CA VAL A 24 -43.84 -30.43 28.66
C VAL A 24 -43.58 -29.60 29.92
N PRO A 25 -43.90 -30.11 31.12
CA PRO A 25 -43.65 -29.39 32.37
C PRO A 25 -42.18 -29.02 32.55
N THR A 26 -41.91 -27.90 33.22
CA THR A 26 -40.55 -27.49 33.58
C THR A 26 -39.85 -28.62 34.35
N GLY A 27 -38.72 -29.09 33.84
CA GLY A 27 -37.95 -30.22 34.40
C GLY A 27 -38.17 -31.57 33.69
N ALA A 28 -39.07 -31.65 32.70
CA ALA A 28 -39.20 -32.79 31.79
C ALA A 28 -38.69 -32.43 30.38
N THR A 29 -38.48 -33.46 29.54
CA THR A 29 -38.07 -33.31 28.13
C THR A 29 -39.13 -33.85 27.18
N PHE A 30 -39.19 -33.28 25.98
CA PHE A 30 -39.85 -33.90 24.85
C PHE A 30 -38.81 -34.66 24.03
N GLU A 31 -39.12 -35.89 23.62
CA GLU A 31 -38.21 -36.78 22.91
C GLU A 31 -38.85 -37.26 21.60
N LEU A 32 -38.06 -37.23 20.52
CA LEU A 32 -38.34 -37.98 19.31
C LEU A 32 -37.30 -39.11 19.20
N SER A 33 -37.77 -40.35 19.21
CA SER A 33 -36.93 -41.54 19.07
C SER A 33 -37.31 -42.42 17.89
N VAL A 34 -36.32 -43.13 17.35
CA VAL A 34 -36.50 -44.19 16.36
C VAL A 34 -35.94 -45.47 16.94
N ASN A 35 -36.78 -46.52 16.98
CA ASN A 35 -36.37 -47.82 17.52
C ASN A 35 -35.73 -47.72 18.93
N ASP A 36 -36.33 -46.91 19.81
CA ASP A 36 -35.87 -46.69 21.19
C ASP A 36 -34.51 -45.96 21.32
N VAL A 37 -34.10 -45.27 20.25
CA VAL A 37 -32.93 -44.38 20.25
C VAL A 37 -33.40 -42.94 20.12
N VAL A 38 -33.02 -42.10 21.07
CA VAL A 38 -33.30 -40.66 21.03
C VAL A 38 -32.58 -40.03 19.85
N GLU A 39 -33.33 -39.34 18.99
CA GLU A 39 -32.79 -38.63 17.83
C GLU A 39 -32.84 -37.10 18.02
N MET A 40 -33.77 -36.60 18.85
CA MET A 40 -33.88 -35.20 19.24
C MET A 40 -34.48 -35.07 20.64
N THR A 41 -33.91 -34.19 21.47
CA THR A 41 -34.45 -33.82 22.78
C THR A 41 -34.71 -32.31 22.86
N LEU A 42 -35.93 -31.92 23.25
CA LEU A 42 -36.28 -30.54 23.57
C LEU A 42 -36.47 -30.37 25.08
N SER A 43 -35.89 -29.31 25.62
CA SER A 43 -36.01 -28.89 27.02
C SER A 43 -36.37 -27.41 27.12
N ALA A 44 -36.47 -26.89 28.35
CA ALA A 44 -36.70 -25.46 28.59
C ALA A 44 -35.54 -24.55 28.12
N THR A 45 -34.34 -25.09 27.91
CA THR A 45 -33.12 -24.29 27.66
C THR A 45 -32.34 -24.69 26.42
N ALA A 46 -32.64 -25.84 25.82
CA ALA A 46 -31.87 -26.36 24.69
C ALA A 46 -32.68 -27.29 23.80
N VAL A 47 -32.26 -27.34 22.54
CA VAL A 47 -32.57 -28.39 21.58
C VAL A 47 -31.28 -29.17 21.34
N ASP A 48 -31.31 -30.47 21.61
CA ASP A 48 -30.21 -31.38 21.31
C ASP A 48 -30.61 -32.28 20.13
N PHE A 49 -29.76 -32.33 19.10
CA PHE A 49 -29.92 -33.19 17.93
C PHE A 49 -29.07 -34.46 18.03
N GLN A 50 -28.47 -34.73 19.19
CA GLN A 50 -27.64 -35.91 19.43
C GLN A 50 -26.51 -36.00 18.40
N GLY A 51 -26.42 -37.10 17.65
CA GLY A 51 -25.47 -37.30 16.55
C GLY A 51 -25.98 -36.87 15.17
N ASN A 52 -27.18 -36.30 15.09
CA ASN A 52 -27.79 -35.91 13.83
C ASN A 52 -27.29 -34.53 13.37
N SER A 53 -27.10 -34.42 12.05
CA SER A 53 -26.73 -33.15 11.42
C SER A 53 -27.92 -32.20 11.33
N ILE A 54 -27.69 -30.93 11.65
CA ILE A 54 -28.60 -29.84 11.27
C ILE A 54 -28.29 -29.46 9.82
N THR A 55 -29.28 -29.59 8.93
CA THR A 55 -29.15 -29.13 7.53
C THR A 55 -30.11 -27.97 7.30
N THR A 56 -29.58 -26.77 7.06
CA THR A 56 -30.38 -25.59 6.69
C THR A 56 -30.37 -25.42 5.16
N THR A 57 -31.48 -25.72 4.51
CA THR A 57 -31.64 -25.49 3.06
C THR A 57 -32.19 -24.08 2.83
N GLY A 58 -31.55 -23.30 1.95
CA GLY A 58 -31.95 -21.91 1.67
C GLY A 58 -31.29 -20.84 2.57
N GLY A 59 -30.29 -21.22 3.36
CA GLY A 59 -29.59 -20.34 4.31
C GLY A 59 -30.26 -20.32 5.68
N GLY A 60 -29.51 -19.87 6.69
CA GLY A 60 -29.95 -19.73 8.07
C GLY A 60 -28.88 -19.03 8.90
N SER A 61 -29.27 -18.26 9.91
CA SER A 61 -28.33 -17.60 10.82
C SER A 61 -28.11 -18.48 12.05
N LEU A 62 -26.87 -18.94 12.24
CA LEU A 62 -26.43 -19.54 13.49
C LEU A 62 -25.74 -18.42 14.29
N THR A 63 -26.49 -17.77 15.18
CA THR A 63 -26.01 -16.63 15.97
C THR A 63 -25.38 -17.05 17.29
N GLY A 64 -24.57 -16.16 17.90
CA GLY A 64 -23.93 -16.39 19.20
C GLY A 64 -22.44 -16.72 19.08
N THR A 65 -21.79 -16.97 20.21
CA THR A 65 -20.37 -17.33 20.26
C THR A 65 -20.21 -18.84 20.18
N TRP A 66 -19.47 -19.31 19.18
CA TRP A 66 -19.08 -20.70 19.02
C TRP A 66 -17.62 -20.83 19.44
N THR A 67 -17.35 -21.51 20.56
CA THR A 67 -15.99 -21.63 21.10
C THR A 67 -15.13 -22.62 20.32
N ASP A 68 -15.75 -23.54 19.59
CA ASP A 68 -15.10 -24.50 18.72
C ASP A 68 -16.03 -24.82 17.54
N LEU A 69 -15.50 -24.75 16.32
CA LEU A 69 -16.20 -25.12 15.08
C LEU A 69 -15.76 -26.49 14.56
N GLY A 70 -14.77 -27.12 15.21
CA GLY A 70 -14.10 -28.31 14.72
C GLY A 70 -13.33 -28.04 13.42
N SER A 71 -13.28 -29.04 12.54
CA SER A 71 -12.69 -28.91 11.20
C SER A 71 -13.72 -28.37 10.21
N VAL A 72 -13.44 -27.20 9.65
CA VAL A 72 -14.24 -26.60 8.58
C VAL A 72 -13.42 -26.66 7.30
N THR A 73 -13.78 -27.56 6.38
CA THR A 73 -13.02 -27.82 5.15
C THR A 73 -13.40 -26.86 4.02
N THR A 74 -14.61 -26.32 4.03
CA THR A 74 -15.10 -25.32 3.09
C THR A 74 -15.92 -24.29 3.83
N VAL A 75 -15.52 -23.04 3.75
CA VAL A 75 -16.29 -21.90 4.25
C VAL A 75 -16.31 -20.83 3.18
N ASP A 76 -17.50 -20.26 2.95
CA ASP A 76 -17.66 -19.09 2.10
C ASP A 76 -18.00 -17.90 3.00
N VAL A 77 -17.13 -16.89 2.99
CA VAL A 77 -17.27 -15.67 3.80
C VAL A 77 -17.40 -14.49 2.84
N ASN A 78 -18.63 -14.17 2.47
CA ASN A 78 -18.95 -13.07 1.55
C ASN A 78 -19.18 -11.72 2.24
N GLY A 79 -19.03 -11.64 3.56
CA GLY A 79 -19.25 -10.41 4.31
C GLY A 79 -18.91 -10.54 5.79
N GLY A 80 -18.99 -9.42 6.50
CA GLY A 80 -18.60 -9.32 7.91
C GLY A 80 -17.09 -9.09 8.10
N THR A 81 -16.66 -9.06 9.35
CA THR A 81 -15.25 -8.92 9.75
C THR A 81 -14.69 -10.26 10.17
N ILE A 82 -13.46 -10.54 9.76
CA ILE A 82 -12.64 -11.58 10.37
C ILE A 82 -11.68 -10.85 11.31
N ASP A 83 -11.86 -11.01 12.61
CA ASP A 83 -11.05 -10.33 13.63
C ASP A 83 -10.36 -11.37 14.54
N GLY A 84 -9.11 -11.10 14.90
CA GLY A 84 -8.30 -11.98 15.76
C GLY A 84 -7.90 -13.34 15.15
N THR A 85 -8.25 -13.61 13.89
CA THR A 85 -7.95 -14.90 13.25
C THR A 85 -6.54 -14.93 12.66
N THR A 86 -5.75 -15.91 13.06
CA THR A 86 -4.53 -16.29 12.36
C THR A 86 -4.87 -17.16 11.15
N ILE A 87 -4.52 -16.70 9.94
CA ILE A 87 -4.70 -17.46 8.69
C ILE A 87 -3.40 -18.18 8.36
N GLY A 88 -3.48 -19.49 8.07
CA GLY A 88 -2.32 -20.29 7.65
C GLY A 88 -1.32 -20.64 8.76
N GLY A 89 -1.69 -20.56 10.04
CA GLY A 89 -0.75 -20.72 11.17
C GLY A 89 -0.04 -22.08 11.27
N ALA A 90 -0.75 -23.20 11.09
CA ALA A 90 -0.16 -24.55 11.21
C ALA A 90 0.36 -25.11 9.88
N VAL A 91 -0.38 -24.90 8.81
CA VAL A 91 -0.01 -25.25 7.43
C VAL A 91 -0.28 -24.02 6.58
N VAL A 92 0.80 -23.39 6.10
CA VAL A 92 0.71 -22.21 5.26
C VAL A 92 0.39 -22.67 3.83
N ALA A 93 -0.75 -22.21 3.31
CA ALA A 93 -1.06 -22.27 1.88
C ALA A 93 -1.06 -20.84 1.32
N ALA A 94 -0.82 -20.70 0.02
CA ALA A 94 -0.92 -19.40 -0.64
C ALA A 94 -2.36 -18.85 -0.52
N GLY A 95 -2.51 -17.62 -0.03
CA GLY A 95 -3.76 -16.88 -0.09
C GLY A 95 -3.81 -16.07 -1.39
N SER A 96 -4.93 -16.15 -2.11
CA SER A 96 -5.19 -15.29 -3.26
C SER A 96 -6.10 -14.13 -2.83
N PHE A 97 -5.56 -12.92 -2.78
CA PHE A 97 -6.31 -11.70 -2.46
C PHE A 97 -6.38 -10.81 -3.69
N SER A 98 -7.56 -10.28 -4.03
CA SER A 98 -7.69 -9.30 -5.11
C SER A 98 -7.10 -7.93 -4.72
N ALA A 99 -7.15 -7.59 -3.43
CA ALA A 99 -6.56 -6.39 -2.86
C ALA A 99 -6.28 -6.63 -1.38
N ILE A 100 -5.23 -5.99 -0.86
CA ILE A 100 -4.93 -5.94 0.58
C ILE A 100 -4.99 -4.46 0.99
N VAL A 101 -5.93 -4.12 1.87
CA VAL A 101 -6.05 -2.77 2.44
C VAL A 101 -5.70 -2.86 3.92
N GLY A 102 -4.41 -2.84 4.22
CA GLY A 102 -3.87 -2.92 5.58
C GLY A 102 -3.15 -1.64 5.97
N THR A 103 -3.13 -1.33 7.27
CA THR A 103 -2.31 -0.22 7.81
C THR A 103 -0.82 -0.56 7.80
N THR A 104 -0.47 -1.85 7.83
CA THR A 104 0.90 -2.35 7.85
C THR A 104 0.95 -3.71 7.20
N ILE A 105 1.99 -3.93 6.37
CA ILE A 105 2.34 -5.24 5.81
C ILE A 105 3.76 -5.54 6.27
N THR A 106 3.96 -6.67 6.94
CA THR A 106 5.28 -7.10 7.42
C THR A 106 5.58 -8.48 6.85
N GLY A 107 6.61 -8.57 6.01
CA GLY A 107 7.18 -9.85 5.56
C GLY A 107 8.37 -10.21 6.43
N SER A 108 8.41 -11.44 6.97
CA SER A 108 9.60 -11.97 7.65
C SER A 108 10.69 -12.46 6.68
N GLY A 109 10.36 -12.51 5.39
CA GLY A 109 11.24 -12.92 4.30
C GLY A 109 11.15 -11.96 3.12
N ILE A 110 11.12 -12.50 1.91
CA ILE A 110 11.05 -11.71 0.69
C ILE A 110 9.65 -11.13 0.53
N LEU A 111 9.58 -9.83 0.25
CA LEU A 111 8.42 -9.20 -0.37
C LEU A 111 8.67 -9.16 -1.88
N SER A 112 7.96 -9.98 -2.66
CA SER A 112 8.08 -10.00 -4.12
C SER A 112 6.95 -9.20 -4.74
N ILE A 113 7.30 -8.23 -5.57
CA ILE A 113 6.35 -7.42 -6.33
C ILE A 113 6.75 -7.58 -7.79
N ASP A 114 6.01 -8.42 -8.51
CA ASP A 114 6.40 -8.92 -9.83
C ASP A 114 5.68 -8.19 -10.98
N ASP A 115 5.08 -7.02 -10.70
CA ASP A 115 4.55 -6.19 -11.78
C ASP A 115 5.72 -5.64 -12.62
N THR A 116 5.69 -6.00 -13.90
CA THR A 116 6.73 -5.74 -14.91
C THR A 116 6.56 -4.41 -15.62
N THR A 117 5.55 -3.62 -15.25
CA THR A 117 5.30 -2.31 -15.84
C THR A 117 6.37 -1.32 -15.39
N GLU A 118 7.17 -0.82 -16.33
CA GLU A 118 8.17 0.22 -16.05
C GLU A 118 7.54 1.48 -15.44
N SER A 119 8.12 1.96 -14.35
CA SER A 119 7.70 3.21 -13.75
C SER A 119 8.13 4.40 -14.60
N THR A 120 7.18 5.26 -14.96
CA THR A 120 7.43 6.51 -15.70
C THR A 120 7.13 7.76 -14.87
N SER A 121 6.60 7.59 -13.66
CA SER A 121 6.24 8.65 -12.71
C SER A 121 6.37 8.14 -11.28
N ALA A 122 6.48 9.05 -10.32
CA ALA A 122 6.52 8.74 -8.89
C ALA A 122 5.27 7.98 -8.40
N THR A 123 4.15 8.01 -9.14
CA THR A 123 2.84 7.48 -8.72
C THR A 123 2.37 6.24 -9.48
N THR A 124 3.18 5.68 -10.38
CA THR A 124 2.77 4.56 -11.25
C THR A 124 3.72 3.37 -11.21
N GLY A 125 4.65 3.34 -10.25
CA GLY A 125 5.52 2.18 -10.05
C GLY A 125 4.81 1.08 -9.27
N SER A 126 5.30 -0.16 -9.41
CA SER A 126 4.81 -1.34 -8.68
C SER A 126 4.96 -1.20 -7.17
N ILE A 127 5.93 -0.39 -6.73
CA ILE A 127 6.08 0.08 -5.36
C ILE A 127 5.92 1.60 -5.38
N HIS A 128 4.88 2.09 -4.72
CA HIS A 128 4.65 3.52 -4.50
C HIS A 128 4.58 3.78 -3.00
N THR A 129 5.35 4.76 -2.53
CA THR A 129 5.44 5.13 -1.12
C THR A 129 5.47 6.65 -1.01
N ASP A 130 4.51 7.25 -0.31
CA ASP A 130 4.52 8.69 -0.04
C ASP A 130 5.62 9.11 0.95
N GLY A 131 6.04 8.18 1.82
CA GLY A 131 7.06 8.42 2.87
C GLY A 131 8.50 8.05 2.49
N GLY A 132 8.76 7.75 1.21
CA GLY A 132 10.06 7.28 0.73
C GLY A 132 10.35 5.80 1.04
N ILE A 133 11.59 5.38 0.72
CA ILE A 133 12.06 4.01 0.89
C ILE A 133 13.30 4.00 1.77
N GLY A 134 13.25 3.28 2.89
CA GLY A 134 14.41 3.01 3.74
C GLY A 134 15.09 1.71 3.34
N VAL A 135 16.39 1.75 3.05
CA VAL A 135 17.23 0.58 2.76
C VAL A 135 18.39 0.55 3.75
N ALA A 136 18.38 -0.42 4.67
CA ALA A 136 19.43 -0.54 5.68
C ALA A 136 20.73 -1.12 5.11
N LEU A 137 20.61 -1.90 4.03
CA LEU A 137 21.71 -2.48 3.27
C LEU A 137 21.73 -1.84 1.88
N ASP A 138 22.39 -2.50 0.93
CA ASP A 138 22.55 -1.97 -0.42
C ASP A 138 21.23 -1.91 -1.20
N LEU A 139 21.08 -0.82 -1.96
CA LEU A 139 20.11 -0.75 -3.04
C LEU A 139 20.79 -1.22 -4.33
N PHE A 140 20.33 -2.34 -4.88
CA PHE A 140 20.79 -2.83 -6.17
C PHE A 140 19.80 -2.45 -7.30
N VAL A 141 20.25 -1.59 -8.22
CA VAL A 141 19.46 -1.18 -9.40
C VAL A 141 20.17 -1.66 -10.66
N ALA A 142 19.64 -2.71 -11.30
CA ALA A 142 20.17 -3.20 -12.57
C ALA A 142 19.80 -2.28 -13.75
N GLY A 143 18.67 -1.57 -13.63
CA GLY A 143 18.21 -0.58 -14.59
C GLY A 143 18.82 0.80 -14.37
N VAL A 144 18.10 1.82 -14.82
CA VAL A 144 18.49 3.22 -14.65
C VAL A 144 17.82 3.83 -13.43
N ILE A 145 18.53 4.75 -12.75
CA ILE A 145 17.93 5.63 -11.75
C ILE A 145 17.32 6.84 -12.48
N LYS A 146 16.03 7.11 -12.27
CA LYS A 146 15.31 8.22 -12.90
C LYS A 146 15.01 9.31 -11.86
N HIS A 147 15.47 10.53 -12.08
CA HIS A 147 15.09 11.70 -11.28
C HIS A 147 13.80 12.39 -11.77
N GLY A 148 13.06 11.76 -12.70
CA GLY A 148 11.86 12.32 -13.32
C GLY A 148 12.15 13.41 -14.36
N ALA A 149 11.09 14.13 -14.78
CA ALA A 149 11.21 15.28 -15.66
C ALA A 149 11.80 16.49 -14.93
N ALA A 150 12.69 17.24 -15.61
CA ALA A 150 13.33 18.42 -15.05
C ALA A 150 12.31 19.46 -14.57
N GLY A 151 12.61 20.13 -13.45
CA GLY A 151 11.95 21.38 -13.10
C GLY A 151 12.63 22.55 -13.82
N SER A 152 11.87 23.46 -14.43
CA SER A 152 12.47 24.68 -15.01
C SER A 152 12.64 25.74 -13.93
N LEU A 153 13.84 26.32 -13.83
CA LEU A 153 14.17 27.42 -12.93
C LEU A 153 14.64 28.62 -13.75
N THR A 154 14.12 29.80 -13.43
CA THR A 154 14.66 31.07 -13.92
C THR A 154 15.63 31.60 -12.89
N ILE A 155 16.83 31.95 -13.33
CA ILE A 155 17.78 32.65 -12.48
C ILE A 155 17.28 34.08 -12.32
N ALA A 156 17.17 34.55 -11.07
CA ALA A 156 16.77 35.91 -10.78
C ALA A 156 17.77 36.50 -9.80
N SER A 157 18.50 37.53 -10.22
CA SER A 157 19.57 38.13 -9.40
C SER A 157 20.56 37.09 -8.84
N GLY A 158 20.84 36.06 -9.62
CA GLY A 158 21.77 34.97 -9.29
C GLY A 158 21.29 33.94 -8.26
N VAL A 159 19.97 33.85 -8.03
CA VAL A 159 19.39 32.87 -7.11
C VAL A 159 18.40 31.96 -7.83
N VAL A 160 18.41 30.68 -7.47
CA VAL A 160 17.32 29.74 -7.77
C VAL A 160 16.85 29.00 -6.51
N VAL A 161 15.65 28.41 -6.57
CA VAL A 161 15.09 27.56 -5.50
C VAL A 161 14.94 26.15 -6.05
N ILE A 162 15.63 25.18 -5.46
CA ILE A 162 15.56 23.79 -5.91
C ILE A 162 14.31 23.10 -5.37
N THR A 163 13.73 22.22 -6.19
CA THR A 163 12.46 21.51 -5.90
C THR A 163 12.51 20.02 -6.30
N LYS A 164 13.60 19.59 -6.93
CA LYS A 164 13.86 18.28 -7.52
C LYS A 164 15.37 18.06 -7.55
N SER A 165 15.82 16.85 -7.83
CA SER A 165 17.25 16.63 -8.11
C SER A 165 17.66 17.09 -9.51
N TYR A 166 16.73 17.14 -10.48
CA TYR A 166 17.04 17.54 -11.86
C TYR A 166 16.29 18.81 -12.27
N HIS A 167 17.05 19.83 -12.68
CA HIS A 167 16.52 21.09 -13.17
C HIS A 167 17.14 21.54 -14.48
N THR A 168 16.35 22.33 -15.22
CA THR A 168 16.85 23.16 -16.30
C THR A 168 16.88 24.62 -15.87
N LEU A 169 17.94 25.32 -16.27
CA LEU A 169 18.13 26.74 -16.02
C LEU A 169 17.74 27.56 -17.25
N VAL A 170 17.09 28.69 -16.98
CA VAL A 170 16.78 29.75 -17.95
C VAL A 170 17.38 31.05 -17.41
N VAL A 171 18.11 31.78 -18.24
CA VAL A 171 18.67 33.11 -17.92
C VAL A 171 17.55 34.11 -17.59
N GLU A 172 17.85 35.11 -16.76
CA GLU A 172 16.92 36.18 -16.43
C GLU A 172 16.40 36.89 -17.71
N GLY A 173 15.07 37.00 -17.85
CA GLY A 173 14.43 37.56 -19.05
C GLY A 173 14.13 36.56 -20.17
N GLY A 174 14.66 35.33 -20.11
CA GLY A 174 14.41 34.26 -21.08
C GLY A 174 15.43 34.18 -22.21
N ALA A 175 15.24 33.25 -23.15
CA ALA A 175 16.16 33.01 -24.27
C ALA A 175 16.44 34.30 -25.07
N GLY A 176 17.73 34.60 -25.28
CA GLY A 176 18.25 35.78 -25.96
C GLY A 176 18.50 36.98 -25.06
N SER A 177 18.33 36.87 -23.74
CA SER A 177 18.32 38.03 -22.82
C SER A 177 19.70 38.43 -22.28
N GLY A 178 20.74 37.66 -22.55
CA GLY A 178 22.07 37.92 -21.99
C GLY A 178 22.52 36.79 -21.08
N ALA A 179 23.84 36.72 -20.87
CA ALA A 179 24.42 35.77 -19.95
C ALA A 179 23.99 36.10 -18.51
N ASP A 180 23.83 35.06 -17.70
CA ASP A 180 23.47 35.17 -16.30
C ASP A 180 24.51 34.50 -15.41
N THR A 181 24.51 34.84 -14.13
CA THR A 181 25.40 34.24 -13.14
C THR A 181 24.57 33.61 -12.05
N LEU A 182 24.64 32.29 -11.92
CA LEU A 182 24.04 31.56 -10.81
C LEU A 182 25.00 31.57 -9.62
N VAL A 183 24.58 32.21 -8.53
CA VAL A 183 25.37 32.39 -7.30
C VAL A 183 24.93 31.41 -6.20
N THR A 184 23.63 31.19 -6.04
CA THR A 184 23.07 30.28 -5.02
C THR A 184 21.91 29.44 -5.55
N ALA A 185 21.82 28.20 -5.05
CA ALA A 185 20.67 27.31 -5.22
C ALA A 185 20.07 26.96 -3.85
N THR A 186 19.04 27.71 -3.46
CA THR A 186 18.46 27.59 -2.12
C THR A 186 17.56 26.37 -1.96
N GLY A 187 17.45 25.89 -0.71
CA GLY A 187 16.52 24.82 -0.32
C GLY A 187 17.13 23.41 -0.30
N GLY A 188 18.46 23.30 -0.48
CA GLY A 188 19.18 22.04 -0.29
C GLY A 188 19.39 21.69 1.18
N ALA A 189 19.39 20.39 1.46
CA ALA A 189 19.82 19.82 2.72
C ALA A 189 21.00 18.86 2.50
N GLU A 190 21.77 18.59 3.56
CA GLU A 190 22.91 17.68 3.50
C GLU A 190 22.54 16.33 2.85
N GLY A 191 23.33 15.93 1.85
CA GLY A 191 23.14 14.69 1.10
C GLY A 191 22.22 14.80 -0.12
N ASP A 192 21.56 15.94 -0.34
CA ASP A 192 20.78 16.17 -1.56
C ASP A 192 21.69 16.20 -2.80
N GLU A 193 21.20 15.59 -3.89
CA GLU A 193 21.81 15.68 -5.22
C GLU A 193 21.12 16.77 -6.04
N LEU A 194 21.92 17.61 -6.71
CA LEU A 194 21.46 18.60 -7.66
C LEU A 194 22.13 18.40 -9.02
N ILE A 195 21.33 18.32 -10.08
CA ILE A 195 21.73 18.21 -11.48
C ILE A 195 21.17 19.43 -12.21
N LEU A 196 22.06 20.22 -12.79
CA LEU A 196 21.71 21.41 -13.56
C LEU A 196 22.09 21.23 -15.04
N LYS A 197 21.28 21.83 -15.90
CA LYS A 197 21.50 21.95 -17.35
C LYS A 197 20.86 23.25 -17.84
N ILE A 198 21.39 23.88 -18.89
CA ILE A 198 20.72 25.00 -19.56
C ILE A 198 19.80 24.55 -20.69
N THR A 199 18.75 25.32 -20.97
CA THR A 199 17.83 25.09 -22.11
C THR A 199 18.12 25.95 -23.33
N THR A 200 19.06 26.87 -23.22
CA THR A 200 19.42 27.85 -24.26
C THR A 200 20.90 27.74 -24.58
N SER A 201 21.30 27.96 -25.84
CA SER A 201 22.72 28.04 -26.23
C SER A 201 22.95 29.19 -27.19
N GLY A 202 24.16 29.72 -27.16
CA GLY A 202 24.59 30.88 -27.92
C GLY A 202 25.37 31.86 -27.06
N ALA A 203 26.17 32.72 -27.69
CA ALA A 203 27.08 33.64 -27.00
C ALA A 203 26.38 34.56 -25.97
N ASN A 204 25.07 34.78 -26.12
CA ASN A 204 24.28 35.66 -25.27
C ASN A 204 23.41 34.91 -24.25
N ASP A 205 23.44 33.57 -24.15
CA ASP A 205 22.55 32.81 -23.24
C ASP A 205 23.33 31.85 -22.35
N GLN A 206 24.52 32.27 -21.93
CA GLN A 206 25.41 31.48 -21.09
C GLN A 206 25.00 31.61 -19.62
N VAL A 207 25.15 30.53 -18.85
CA VAL A 207 25.01 30.57 -17.39
C VAL A 207 26.36 30.32 -16.76
N THR A 208 26.86 31.32 -16.06
CA THR A 208 28.05 31.18 -15.21
C THR A 208 27.61 30.70 -13.84
N VAL A 209 27.93 29.47 -13.47
CA VAL A 209 27.76 29.02 -12.10
C VAL A 209 29.00 29.45 -11.32
N GLN A 210 28.79 30.40 -10.41
CA GLN A 210 29.85 31.10 -9.71
C GLN A 210 30.42 30.23 -8.59
N ASN A 211 31.74 30.10 -8.56
CA ASN A 211 32.44 29.50 -7.44
C ASN A 211 32.43 30.43 -6.22
N GLY A 212 31.98 29.93 -5.08
CA GLY A 212 31.93 30.69 -3.83
C GLY A 212 31.65 29.81 -2.62
N THR A 213 32.03 30.30 -1.44
CA THR A 213 31.74 29.68 -0.15
C THR A 213 30.58 30.39 0.54
N GLY A 214 29.83 29.66 1.38
CA GLY A 214 28.66 30.17 2.08
C GLY A 214 27.39 29.35 1.87
N GLY A 215 26.30 29.76 2.52
CA GLY A 215 25.04 29.02 2.47
C GLY A 215 24.51 28.91 1.04
N ASP A 216 24.29 27.67 0.60
CA ASP A 216 23.73 27.30 -0.70
C ASP A 216 24.51 27.83 -1.92
N THR A 217 25.78 28.25 -1.74
CA THR A 217 26.69 28.60 -2.84
C THR A 217 27.35 27.35 -3.43
N PHE A 218 28.09 27.51 -4.54
CA PHE A 218 28.71 26.39 -5.26
C PHE A 218 30.22 26.34 -5.05
N ILE A 219 30.73 25.20 -4.60
CA ILE A 219 32.16 24.89 -4.56
C ILE A 219 32.51 24.10 -5.81
N MET A 220 33.23 24.77 -6.72
CA MET A 220 33.62 24.20 -8.00
C MET A 220 34.94 23.45 -7.92
N LEU A 221 35.05 22.36 -8.67
CA LEU A 221 36.32 21.66 -8.85
C LEU A 221 37.31 22.60 -9.58
N GLY A 222 38.44 22.88 -8.91
CA GLY A 222 39.47 23.79 -9.40
C GLY A 222 39.32 25.26 -8.97
N GLY A 223 38.27 25.60 -8.20
CA GLY A 223 38.10 26.93 -7.59
C GLY A 223 37.84 28.07 -8.59
N ALA A 224 37.37 27.74 -9.80
CA ALA A 224 36.99 28.69 -10.82
C ALA A 224 35.54 28.45 -11.24
N ASP A 225 34.89 29.52 -11.73
CA ASP A 225 33.51 29.46 -12.21
C ASP A 225 33.37 28.45 -13.37
N PHE A 226 32.18 27.86 -13.49
CA PHE A 226 31.82 27.00 -14.62
C PHE A 226 30.81 27.71 -15.51
N ILE A 227 31.16 27.90 -16.78
CA ILE A 227 30.31 28.59 -17.75
C ILE A 227 29.61 27.54 -18.60
N MET A 228 28.32 27.36 -18.41
CA MET A 228 27.47 26.58 -19.32
C MET A 228 27.16 27.43 -20.55
N ASP A 229 27.73 27.10 -21.69
CA ASP A 229 27.58 27.83 -22.96
C ASP A 229 26.99 26.96 -24.08
N HIS A 230 26.86 25.65 -23.85
CA HIS A 230 26.27 24.70 -24.78
C HIS A 230 25.08 23.93 -24.17
N LEU A 231 24.14 23.49 -25.03
CA LEU A 231 22.96 22.72 -24.58
C LEU A 231 23.33 21.37 -23.95
N ASP A 232 24.52 20.86 -24.19
CA ASP A 232 24.98 19.60 -23.60
C ASP A 232 25.66 19.79 -22.25
N ASP A 233 25.82 21.05 -21.81
CA ASP A 233 26.45 21.31 -20.53
C ASP A 233 25.58 20.86 -19.36
N ARG A 234 26.25 20.16 -18.46
CA ARG A 234 25.65 19.58 -17.27
C ARG A 234 26.64 19.64 -16.13
N ILE A 235 26.14 19.85 -14.94
CA ILE A 235 26.91 19.77 -13.70
C ILE A 235 26.07 19.07 -12.64
N ARG A 236 26.74 18.32 -11.78
CA ARG A 236 26.15 17.59 -10.66
C ARG A 236 26.85 17.97 -9.37
N PHE A 237 26.06 18.18 -8.33
CA PHE A 237 26.50 18.57 -6.99
C PHE A 237 25.93 17.65 -5.93
N LEU A 238 26.63 17.57 -4.80
CA LEU A 238 26.16 17.03 -3.53
C LEU A 238 26.19 18.13 -2.47
N HIS A 239 25.08 18.34 -1.75
CA HIS A 239 25.04 19.32 -0.67
C HIS A 239 25.75 18.79 0.58
N ASN A 240 26.66 19.55 1.17
CA ASN A 240 27.44 19.16 2.34
C ASN A 240 26.85 19.66 3.68
N GLY A 241 25.62 20.17 3.66
CA GLY A 241 24.96 20.83 4.79
C GLY A 241 25.15 22.35 4.83
N THR A 242 26.08 22.91 4.04
CA THR A 242 26.27 24.36 3.87
C THR A 242 26.27 24.76 2.40
N GLU A 243 27.03 24.06 1.56
CA GLU A 243 27.33 24.42 0.17
C GLU A 243 27.01 23.25 -0.77
N TRP A 244 26.81 23.56 -2.05
CA TRP A 244 26.76 22.58 -3.15
C TRP A 244 28.18 22.28 -3.64
N VAL A 245 28.65 21.05 -3.41
CA VAL A 245 29.99 20.62 -3.81
C VAL A 245 29.91 19.89 -5.14
N GLU A 246 30.68 20.35 -6.13
CA GLU A 246 30.71 19.74 -7.46
C GLU A 246 31.26 18.30 -7.39
N GLU A 247 30.49 17.35 -7.92
CA GLU A 247 30.93 15.96 -8.10
C GLU A 247 31.47 15.73 -9.51
N THR A 248 30.78 16.28 -10.51
CA THR A 248 31.14 16.13 -11.92
C THR A 248 30.47 17.19 -12.79
N ARG A 249 31.09 17.48 -13.94
CA ARG A 249 30.55 18.38 -14.97
C ARG A 249 30.93 17.92 -16.37
N SER A 250 30.22 18.42 -17.39
CA SER A 250 30.60 18.31 -18.79
C SER A 250 31.92 19.02 -19.07
N SER A 251 32.60 18.60 -20.13
CA SER A 251 33.63 19.44 -20.75
C SER A 251 32.93 20.53 -21.55
N ASN A 252 33.30 21.81 -21.34
CA ASN A 252 32.88 22.87 -22.27
C ASN A 252 33.31 22.49 -23.67
N SER A 253 32.35 22.50 -24.59
CA SER A 253 32.56 22.24 -26.02
C SER A 253 32.44 23.52 -26.82
#